data_AF-A0A6I7PLN2-F1
#
_entry.id   AF-A0A6I7PLN2-F1
#
_cell.length_a   1.000
_cell.length_b   1.000
_cell.length_c   1.000
_cell.angle_alpha   90.00
_cell.angle_beta   90.00
_cell.angle_gamma   90.00
#
_symmetry.space_group_name_H-M   'P 1'
#
loop_
_entity.id
_entity.type
_entity.pdbx_description
1 polymer ?
#
loop_
_entity_poly.entity_id
_entity_poly.type
_entity_poly.pdbx_seq_one_letter_code
_entity_poly.pdbx_strand_id
1 'polypeptide(L)'
;MVIGILGVILAITIPSIRGAKSTADRAALAAHQQQVFRALHQYTADHRDDFPYWGVPGTHFAHLEHRGHTVTANHWEQFYFWGAYLEINGYNGRISAIAGAGIMRDDENVIYPTGVAEHNTHTFRSIHELTRTAHATPEFFTTGGAQNVAQHAGQRISVVAFPAHKGVLIQFVGALLPEHTDPRRWRPPITFADGHAETPRLGAMLPGATTPAGGLTPVHFTERGLLGRDTR
;
A
#
# COMPACT_ATOMS: atom_id res chain seq x y z
N MET A 1 23.86 -11.01 47.55
CA MET A 1 23.45 -9.59 47.35
C MET A 1 23.58 -9.13 45.89
N VAL A 2 24.69 -9.39 45.20
CA VAL A 2 24.93 -8.97 43.79
C VAL A 2 23.87 -9.48 42.80
N ILE A 3 23.43 -10.74 42.95
CA ILE A 3 22.40 -11.34 42.06
C ILE A 3 21.06 -10.59 42.13
N GLY A 4 20.68 -10.08 43.31
CA GLY A 4 19.43 -9.31 43.47
C GLY A 4 19.48 -7.96 42.74
N ILE A 5 20.63 -7.28 42.77
CA ILE A 5 20.83 -6.00 42.07
C ILE A 5 20.76 -6.19 40.55
N LEU A 6 21.39 -7.25 40.02
CA LEU A 6 21.31 -7.59 38.59
C LEU A 6 19.88 -7.89 38.14
N GLY A 7 19.10 -8.61 38.96
CA GLY A 7 17.69 -8.88 38.67
C GLY A 7 16.85 -7.61 38.55
N VAL A 8 17.04 -6.65 39.46
CA VAL A 8 16.33 -5.35 39.42
C VAL A 8 16.74 -4.52 38.20
N ILE A 9 18.02 -4.47 37.85
CA ILE A 9 18.49 -3.73 36.66
C ILE A 9 17.90 -4.33 35.37
N LEU A 10 17.93 -5.66 35.23
CA LEU A 10 17.37 -6.33 34.05
C LEU A 10 15.85 -6.11 33.93
N ALA A 11 15.13 -6.16 35.05
CA ALA A 11 13.68 -5.92 35.08
C ALA A 11 13.29 -4.52 34.58
N ILE A 12 14.12 -3.51 34.86
CA ILE A 12 13.89 -2.12 34.41
C ILE A 12 14.36 -1.91 32.96
N THR A 13 15.43 -2.59 32.54
CA THR A 13 16.08 -2.35 31.24
C THR A 13 15.39 -3.06 30.07
N ILE A 14 14.80 -4.24 30.28
CA ILE A 14 14.17 -4.99 29.19
C ILE A 14 12.98 -4.23 28.56
N PRO A 15 12.04 -3.63 29.32
CA PRO A 15 10.92 -2.88 28.74
C PRO A 15 11.37 -1.64 27.95
N SER A 16 12.41 -0.94 28.41
CA SER A 16 12.92 0.25 27.71
C SER A 16 13.55 -0.11 26.38
N ILE A 17 14.30 -1.22 26.30
CA ILE A 17 14.86 -1.75 25.04
C ILE A 17 13.74 -2.14 24.07
N ARG A 18 12.67 -2.79 24.55
CA ARG A 18 11.52 -3.15 23.69
C ARG A 18 10.82 -1.92 23.11
N GLY A 19 10.63 -0.87 23.92
CA GLY A 19 10.06 0.39 23.47
C GLY A 19 10.95 1.12 22.45
N ALA A 20 12.25 1.16 22.70
CA ALA A 20 13.24 1.73 21.77
C ALA A 20 13.25 0.97 20.44
N LYS A 21 13.26 -0.37 20.47
CA LYS A 21 13.21 -1.21 19.27
C LYS A 21 11.93 -0.96 18.46
N SER A 22 10.75 -1.00 19.08
CA SER A 22 9.48 -0.72 18.38
C SER A 22 9.43 0.68 17.76
N THR A 23 10.08 1.66 18.40
CA THR A 23 10.18 3.03 17.87
C THR A 23 11.14 3.08 16.68
N ALA A 24 12.29 2.43 16.78
CA ALA A 24 13.26 2.31 15.69
C ALA A 24 12.68 1.57 14.48
N ASP A 25 11.97 0.47 14.70
CA ASP A 25 11.31 -0.31 13.64
C ASP A 25 10.27 0.55 12.92
N ARG A 26 9.44 1.32 13.65
CA ARG A 26 8.47 2.27 13.05
C ARG A 26 9.14 3.40 12.26
N ALA A 27 10.23 3.96 12.78
CA ALA A 27 11.00 4.98 12.08
C ALA A 27 11.63 4.44 10.78
N ALA A 28 12.17 3.22 10.83
CA ALA A 28 12.72 2.54 9.66
C ALA A 28 11.63 2.28 8.60
N LEU A 29 10.45 1.79 9.01
CA LEU A 29 9.32 1.58 8.10
C LEU A 29 8.82 2.88 7.48
N ALA A 30 8.72 3.97 8.26
CA ALA A 30 8.33 5.28 7.74
C ALA A 30 9.36 5.84 6.75
N ALA A 31 10.66 5.71 7.06
CA ALA A 31 11.73 6.14 6.16
C ALA A 31 11.74 5.32 4.86
N HIS A 32 11.53 4.00 4.96
CA HIS A 32 11.39 3.11 3.82
C HIS A 32 10.18 3.49 2.97
N GLN A 33 9.02 3.69 3.58
CA GLN A 33 7.80 4.16 2.91
C GLN A 33 8.04 5.47 2.14
N GLN A 34 8.76 6.44 2.72
CA GLN A 34 9.11 7.68 2.03
C GLN A 34 10.02 7.45 0.82
N GLN A 35 10.99 6.52 0.91
CA GLN A 35 11.84 6.16 -0.23
C GLN A 35 11.02 5.55 -1.37
N VAL A 36 10.09 4.65 -1.04
CA VAL A 36 9.15 4.06 -2.01
C VAL A 36 8.29 5.14 -2.67
N PHE A 37 7.75 6.06 -1.88
CA PHE A 37 6.96 7.16 -2.42
C PHE A 37 7.77 8.11 -3.31
N ARG A 38 9.05 8.36 -3.02
CA ARG A 38 9.91 9.14 -3.92
C ARG A 38 10.09 8.46 -5.27
N ALA A 39 10.20 7.13 -5.30
CA ALA A 39 10.27 6.40 -6.56
C ALA A 39 8.96 6.53 -7.35
N LEU A 40 7.81 6.41 -6.66
CA LEU A 40 6.49 6.63 -7.23
C LEU A 40 6.33 8.08 -7.76
N HIS A 41 6.73 9.08 -6.99
CA HIS A 41 6.62 10.48 -7.38
C HIS A 41 7.53 10.82 -8.55
N GLN A 42 8.72 10.19 -8.64
CA GLN A 42 9.53 10.34 -9.84
C GLN A 42 8.81 9.74 -11.06
N TYR A 43 8.23 8.54 -10.91
CA TYR A 43 7.43 7.95 -11.98
C TYR A 43 6.33 8.90 -12.44
N THR A 44 5.53 9.45 -11.52
CA THR A 44 4.43 10.37 -11.88
C THR A 44 4.97 11.61 -12.59
N ALA A 45 6.11 12.17 -12.15
CA ALA A 45 6.73 13.31 -12.82
C ALA A 45 7.15 13.00 -14.27
N ASP A 46 7.68 11.80 -14.50
CA ASP A 46 8.08 11.34 -15.84
C ASP A 46 6.86 10.96 -16.72
N HIS A 47 5.69 10.71 -16.12
CA HIS A 47 4.48 10.20 -16.76
C HIS A 47 3.27 11.13 -16.62
N ARG A 48 3.47 12.45 -16.76
CA ARG A 48 2.37 13.46 -16.79
C ARG A 48 1.44 13.40 -15.57
N ASP A 49 2.03 13.20 -14.40
CA ASP A 49 1.36 13.03 -13.11
C ASP A 49 0.55 11.74 -12.95
N ASP A 50 0.54 10.83 -13.93
CA ASP A 50 -0.27 9.61 -13.87
C ASP A 50 0.33 8.60 -12.88
N PHE A 51 -0.51 8.01 -12.03
CA PHE A 51 -0.11 6.85 -11.22
C PHE A 51 0.10 5.61 -12.10
N PRO A 52 0.98 4.67 -11.68
CA PRO A 52 1.13 3.37 -12.31
C PRO A 52 -0.22 2.68 -12.57
N TYR A 53 -0.59 2.54 -13.83
CA TYR A 53 -1.83 1.92 -14.26
C TYR A 53 -1.63 1.22 -15.60
N TRP A 54 -2.01 -0.06 -15.68
CA TRP A 54 -1.88 -0.85 -16.91
C TRP A 54 -3.19 -1.55 -17.30
N GLY A 55 -4.29 -1.20 -16.63
CA GLY A 55 -5.61 -1.66 -17.01
C GLY A 55 -6.06 -1.05 -18.34
N VAL A 56 -6.91 -1.79 -19.05
CA VAL A 56 -7.60 -1.26 -20.22
C VAL A 56 -8.90 -0.58 -19.75
N PRO A 57 -9.16 0.68 -20.11
CA PRO A 57 -10.42 1.34 -19.76
C PRO A 57 -11.63 0.51 -20.21
N GLY A 58 -12.60 0.35 -19.31
CA GLY A 58 -13.81 -0.44 -19.59
C GLY A 58 -13.66 -1.96 -19.46
N THR A 59 -12.51 -2.47 -19.02
CA THR A 59 -12.33 -3.91 -18.72
C THR A 59 -12.20 -4.20 -17.22
N HIS A 60 -12.52 -5.43 -16.84
CA HIS A 60 -12.33 -5.92 -15.47
C HIS A 60 -10.93 -6.48 -15.21
N PHE A 61 -10.17 -6.76 -16.26
CA PHE A 61 -8.87 -7.43 -16.18
C PHE A 61 -7.80 -6.60 -16.89
N ALA A 62 -6.61 -6.66 -16.32
CA ALA A 62 -5.40 -6.05 -16.85
C ALA A 62 -4.35 -7.15 -17.06
N HIS A 63 -3.57 -7.02 -18.13
CA HIS A 63 -2.49 -7.94 -18.47
C HIS A 63 -1.17 -7.18 -18.49
N LEU A 64 -0.14 -7.76 -17.87
CA LEU A 64 1.18 -7.16 -17.76
C LEU A 64 2.24 -8.22 -18.06
N GLU A 65 3.09 -7.98 -19.05
CA GLU A 65 4.24 -8.86 -19.34
C GLU A 65 5.43 -8.47 -18.45
N HIS A 66 5.81 -9.34 -17.52
CA HIS A 66 6.93 -9.12 -16.60
C HIS A 66 7.85 -10.34 -16.60
N ARG A 67 9.13 -10.13 -16.96
CA ARG A 67 10.18 -11.17 -16.96
C ARG A 67 9.80 -12.45 -17.74
N GLY A 68 9.05 -12.30 -18.83
CA GLY A 68 8.62 -13.43 -19.67
C GLY A 68 7.35 -14.15 -19.19
N HIS A 69 6.68 -13.63 -18.17
CA HIS A 69 5.39 -14.13 -17.68
C HIS A 69 4.29 -13.08 -17.86
N THR A 70 3.10 -13.53 -18.28
CA THR A 70 1.89 -12.69 -18.31
C THR A 70 1.24 -12.67 -16.93
N VAL A 71 1.30 -11.53 -16.25
CA VAL A 71 0.52 -11.28 -15.03
C VAL A 71 -0.89 -10.88 -15.45
N THR A 72 -1.87 -11.70 -15.10
CA THR A 72 -3.29 -11.33 -15.23
C THR A 72 -3.83 -10.97 -13.85
N ALA A 73 -4.35 -9.76 -13.74
CA ALA A 73 -4.89 -9.21 -12.51
C ALA A 73 -6.28 -8.64 -12.77
N ASN A 74 -7.20 -8.81 -11.82
CA ASN A 74 -8.42 -8.01 -11.87
C ASN A 74 -8.09 -6.52 -11.65
N HIS A 75 -9.01 -5.63 -11.99
CA HIS A 75 -8.80 -4.18 -11.90
C HIS A 75 -8.33 -3.74 -10.50
N TRP A 76 -8.92 -4.34 -9.46
CA TRP A 76 -8.61 -4.11 -8.05
C TRP A 76 -7.46 -4.97 -7.53
N GLU A 77 -6.65 -5.56 -8.39
CA GLU A 77 -5.40 -6.22 -7.99
C GLU A 77 -4.19 -5.46 -8.51
N GLN A 78 -4.38 -4.47 -9.39
CA GLN A 78 -3.30 -3.63 -9.91
C GLN A 78 -2.52 -2.90 -8.82
N PHE A 79 -3.15 -2.56 -7.70
CA PHE A 79 -2.44 -1.91 -6.62
C PHE A 79 -1.40 -2.81 -5.92
N TYR A 80 -1.39 -4.13 -6.19
CA TYR A 80 -0.35 -5.04 -5.72
C TYR A 80 0.87 -5.06 -6.64
N PHE A 81 0.67 -4.96 -7.96
CA PHE A 81 1.72 -5.21 -8.95
C PHE A 81 2.33 -3.93 -9.55
N TRP A 82 1.97 -2.75 -9.05
CA TRP A 82 2.50 -1.49 -9.58
C TRP A 82 4.03 -1.39 -9.53
N GLY A 83 4.70 -2.07 -8.59
CA GLY A 83 6.16 -2.13 -8.58
C GLY A 83 6.74 -2.94 -9.76
N ALA A 84 6.05 -3.99 -10.22
CA ALA A 84 6.43 -4.71 -11.46
C ALA A 84 6.25 -3.80 -12.68
N TYR A 85 5.17 -3.02 -12.69
CA TYR A 85 4.93 -2.02 -13.74
C TYR A 85 6.03 -0.95 -13.76
N LEU A 86 6.51 -0.50 -12.59
CA LEU A 86 7.67 0.39 -12.51
C LEU A 86 8.95 -0.25 -13.08
N GLU A 87 9.16 -1.56 -12.88
CA GLU A 87 10.30 -2.29 -13.48
C GLU A 87 10.29 -2.17 -15.00
N ILE A 88 9.15 -2.51 -15.59
CA ILE A 88 9.00 -2.52 -17.04
C ILE A 88 9.26 -1.13 -17.64
N ASN A 89 8.99 -0.08 -16.88
CA ASN A 89 9.24 1.31 -17.26
C ASN A 89 10.62 1.84 -16.85
N GLY A 90 11.58 0.97 -16.49
CA GLY A 90 12.99 1.32 -16.31
C GLY A 90 13.40 1.73 -14.89
N TYR A 91 12.55 1.50 -13.87
CA TYR A 91 12.85 1.88 -12.48
C TYR A 91 13.49 0.73 -11.66
N ASN A 92 14.09 -0.26 -12.34
CA ASN A 92 14.59 -1.54 -11.79
C ASN A 92 15.49 -1.41 -10.55
N GLY A 93 16.37 -0.41 -10.52
CA GLY A 93 17.30 -0.18 -9.41
C GLY A 93 16.63 0.25 -8.09
N ARG A 94 15.31 0.48 -8.11
CA ARG A 94 14.53 0.97 -6.96
C ARG A 94 13.60 -0.08 -6.41
N ILE A 95 13.42 -1.21 -7.09
CA ILE A 95 12.43 -2.24 -6.73
C ILE A 95 12.89 -3.06 -5.54
N SER A 96 14.19 -3.29 -5.39
CA SER A 96 14.78 -3.81 -4.15
C SER A 96 14.44 -2.91 -2.95
N ALA A 97 14.40 -1.59 -3.17
CA ALA A 97 13.94 -0.64 -2.17
C ALA A 97 12.41 -0.59 -2.03
N ILE A 98 11.60 -1.05 -3.00
CA ILE A 98 10.14 -1.17 -2.86
C ILE A 98 9.75 -2.46 -2.13
N ALA A 99 10.45 -3.56 -2.37
CA ALA A 99 10.13 -4.85 -1.78
C ALA A 99 10.49 -4.96 -0.29
N GLY A 100 11.41 -4.11 0.20
CA GLY A 100 12.00 -4.24 1.54
C GLY A 100 13.02 -5.39 1.60
N ALA A 101 14.09 -5.20 2.38
CA ALA A 101 15.09 -6.25 2.59
C ALA A 101 14.45 -7.43 3.33
N GLY A 102 14.15 -8.53 2.62
CA GLY A 102 13.67 -9.79 3.20
C GLY A 102 12.26 -10.25 2.78
N ILE A 103 11.54 -9.50 1.94
CA ILE A 103 10.20 -9.90 1.45
C ILE A 103 10.21 -10.19 -0.07
N MET A 104 11.37 -10.04 -0.72
CA MET A 104 11.65 -10.75 -1.96
C MET A 104 11.81 -12.23 -1.65
N ARG A 105 10.70 -12.96 -1.70
CA ARG A 105 10.76 -14.39 -1.86
C ARG A 105 10.43 -14.67 -3.33
N ASP A 106 11.45 -15.08 -4.07
CA ASP A 106 11.30 -15.96 -5.24
C ASP A 106 10.71 -17.34 -4.84
N ASP A 107 10.16 -17.50 -3.62
CA ASP A 107 9.46 -18.72 -3.24
C ASP A 107 8.21 -18.82 -4.11
N GLU A 108 8.29 -19.73 -5.06
CA GLU A 108 7.21 -20.34 -5.84
C GLU A 108 6.04 -20.89 -4.97
N ASN A 109 6.06 -20.70 -3.65
CA ASN A 109 5.21 -21.36 -2.66
C ASN A 109 4.54 -20.44 -1.62
N VAL A 110 4.53 -19.11 -1.80
CA VAL A 110 3.61 -18.27 -0.99
C VAL A 110 2.19 -18.43 -1.54
N ILE A 111 1.55 -19.54 -1.16
CA ILE A 111 0.14 -19.81 -1.41
C ILE A 111 -0.65 -18.81 -0.57
N TYR A 112 -1.13 -17.74 -1.21
CA TYR A 112 -2.13 -16.89 -0.58
C TYR A 112 -3.45 -17.67 -0.48
N PRO A 113 -4.12 -17.69 0.69
CA PRO A 113 -5.34 -18.47 0.92
C PRO A 113 -6.57 -17.95 0.17
N THR A 114 -6.44 -16.85 -0.57
CA THR A 114 -7.46 -16.39 -1.50
C THR A 114 -7.33 -17.22 -2.76
N GLY A 115 -8.35 -17.97 -3.18
CA GLY A 115 -8.39 -18.81 -4.39
C GLY A 115 -8.19 -18.09 -5.74
N VAL A 116 -7.36 -17.04 -5.76
CA VAL A 116 -6.68 -16.46 -6.92
C VAL A 116 -5.64 -17.50 -7.37
N ALA A 117 -6.18 -18.56 -7.96
CA ALA A 117 -5.53 -19.79 -8.36
C ALA A 117 -4.20 -19.57 -9.08
N GLU A 118 -3.15 -20.30 -8.66
CA GLU A 118 -2.09 -20.96 -9.46
C GLU A 118 -1.36 -20.23 -10.61
N HIS A 119 -1.75 -19.01 -11.00
CA HIS A 119 -1.33 -18.35 -12.24
C HIS A 119 -0.31 -17.22 -12.01
N ASN A 120 0.04 -16.93 -10.75
CA ASN A 120 0.82 -15.74 -10.40
C ASN A 120 1.99 -16.03 -9.42
N THR A 121 2.46 -17.29 -9.32
CA THR A 121 3.57 -17.69 -8.42
C THR A 121 4.92 -17.03 -8.76
N HIS A 122 5.07 -16.46 -9.96
CA HIS A 122 6.30 -15.80 -10.42
C HIS A 122 6.24 -14.27 -10.39
N THR A 123 5.23 -13.67 -9.75
CA THR A 123 4.94 -12.24 -9.92
C THR A 123 5.21 -11.40 -8.68
N PHE A 124 5.90 -10.28 -8.91
CA PHE A 124 6.27 -9.32 -7.89
C PHE A 124 5.03 -8.62 -7.30
N ARG A 125 4.65 -8.96 -6.07
CA ARG A 125 3.70 -8.18 -5.27
C ARG A 125 4.44 -7.21 -4.36
N SER A 126 4.11 -5.93 -4.47
CA SER A 126 4.59 -4.91 -3.56
C SER A 126 3.88 -5.05 -2.20
N ILE A 127 4.65 -4.99 -1.11
CA ILE A 127 4.10 -4.84 0.25
C ILE A 127 3.53 -3.45 0.51
N HIS A 128 3.81 -2.51 -0.39
CA HIS A 128 3.23 -1.18 -0.42
C HIS A 128 2.14 -1.18 -1.48
N GLU A 129 0.94 -0.86 -1.08
CA GLU A 129 -0.23 -0.83 -1.95
C GLU A 129 -0.53 0.61 -2.34
N LEU A 130 -0.77 0.83 -3.63
CA LEU A 130 -1.46 2.04 -4.05
C LEU A 130 -2.89 2.00 -3.54
N THR A 131 -3.40 3.13 -3.05
CA THR A 131 -4.81 3.21 -2.69
C THR A 131 -5.67 2.95 -3.93
N ARG A 132 -6.80 2.26 -3.75
CA ARG A 132 -7.69 1.93 -4.89
C ARG A 132 -8.24 3.19 -5.56
N THR A 133 -8.28 4.31 -4.84
CA THR A 133 -8.57 5.64 -5.38
C THR A 133 -7.62 6.10 -6.49
N ALA A 134 -6.42 5.51 -6.62
CA ALA A 134 -5.51 5.79 -7.74
C ALA A 134 -5.91 5.10 -9.06
N HIS A 135 -6.87 4.16 -9.03
CA HIS A 135 -7.24 3.32 -10.17
C HIS A 135 -8.68 3.50 -10.63
N ALA A 136 -9.47 4.38 -10.01
CA ALA A 136 -10.81 4.70 -10.50
C ALA A 136 -11.12 6.17 -10.34
N THR A 137 -12.07 6.67 -11.14
CA THR A 137 -12.50 8.07 -11.05
C THR A 137 -13.20 8.36 -9.71
N PRO A 138 -13.19 9.61 -9.23
CA PRO A 138 -13.87 10.01 -7.99
C PRO A 138 -15.34 9.58 -7.90
N GLU A 139 -16.05 9.57 -9.03
CA GLU A 139 -17.47 9.22 -9.12
C GLU A 139 -17.73 7.77 -8.70
N PHE A 140 -16.76 6.87 -8.92
CA PHE A 140 -16.86 5.46 -8.50
C PHE A 140 -17.02 5.32 -6.98
N PHE A 141 -16.42 6.24 -6.21
CA PHE A 141 -16.42 6.23 -4.75
C PHE A 141 -17.54 7.08 -4.15
N THR A 142 -18.48 7.56 -4.96
CA THR A 142 -19.61 8.34 -4.45
C THR A 142 -20.63 7.40 -3.82
N THR A 143 -20.98 7.65 -2.55
CA THR A 143 -21.99 6.85 -1.83
C THR A 143 -23.32 6.86 -2.57
N GLY A 144 -23.87 5.68 -2.86
CA GLY A 144 -25.12 5.53 -3.61
C GLY A 144 -25.00 5.82 -5.12
N GLY A 145 -23.81 6.18 -5.61
CA GLY A 145 -23.53 6.34 -7.03
C GLY A 145 -23.45 5.01 -7.77
N ALA A 146 -23.72 5.04 -9.07
CA ALA A 146 -23.51 3.88 -9.93
C ALA A 146 -22.01 3.57 -10.05
N GLN A 147 -21.65 2.30 -9.82
CA GLN A 147 -20.29 1.79 -9.92
C GLN A 147 -20.16 0.98 -11.21
N ASN A 148 -19.39 1.50 -12.16
CA ASN A 148 -19.28 0.96 -13.52
C ASN A 148 -17.80 0.79 -13.91
N VAL A 149 -17.51 -0.26 -14.68
CA VAL A 149 -16.20 -0.52 -15.29
C VAL A 149 -15.71 0.64 -16.16
N ALA A 150 -16.60 1.48 -16.69
CA ALA A 150 -16.23 2.71 -17.40
C ALA A 150 -15.48 3.73 -16.51
N GLN A 151 -15.59 3.62 -15.18
CA GLN A 151 -14.90 4.47 -14.21
C GLN A 151 -13.53 3.90 -13.80
N HIS A 152 -13.14 2.73 -14.31
CA HIS A 152 -11.81 2.15 -14.11
C HIS A 152 -10.78 2.92 -14.94
N ALA A 153 -9.94 3.70 -14.27
CA ALA A 153 -8.93 4.54 -14.92
C ALA A 153 -7.83 4.95 -13.93
N GLY A 154 -6.57 4.91 -14.37
CA GLY A 154 -5.46 5.54 -13.68
C GLY A 154 -5.74 7.01 -13.41
N GLN A 155 -5.49 7.45 -12.19
CA GLN A 155 -5.66 8.84 -11.77
C GLN A 155 -4.32 9.57 -11.72
N ARG A 156 -4.37 10.89 -11.60
CA ARG A 156 -3.19 11.75 -11.48
C ARG A 156 -2.94 12.17 -10.05
N ILE A 157 -1.67 12.28 -9.67
CA ILE A 157 -1.29 12.86 -8.37
C ILE A 157 -1.72 14.32 -8.26
N SER A 158 -1.72 15.07 -9.36
CA SER A 158 -2.15 16.48 -9.40
C SER A 158 -3.66 16.71 -9.19
N VAL A 159 -4.47 15.64 -9.20
CA VAL A 159 -5.89 15.72 -8.84
C VAL A 159 -6.08 15.86 -7.34
N VAL A 160 -5.10 15.46 -6.51
CA VAL A 160 -5.24 15.57 -5.05
C VAL A 160 -5.31 17.03 -4.62
N ALA A 161 -6.38 17.38 -3.89
CA ALA A 161 -6.54 18.72 -3.34
C ALA A 161 -5.57 18.95 -2.17
N PHE A 162 -4.82 20.05 -2.19
CA PHE A 162 -3.89 20.43 -1.13
C PHE A 162 -4.55 21.29 -0.04
N PRO A 163 -4.17 21.16 1.25
CA PRO A 163 -3.17 20.23 1.80
C PRO A 163 -3.61 18.76 1.72
N ALA A 164 -2.63 17.87 1.51
CA ALA A 164 -2.87 16.47 1.18
C ALA A 164 -3.24 15.64 2.42
N HIS A 165 -4.52 15.63 2.78
CA HIS A 165 -5.08 14.69 3.77
C HIS A 165 -5.43 13.34 3.14
N LYS A 166 -4.96 13.06 1.92
CA LYS A 166 -5.23 11.85 1.17
C LYS A 166 -4.02 10.92 1.22
N GLY A 167 -4.19 9.74 1.82
CA GLY A 167 -3.26 8.64 1.72
C GLY A 167 -3.24 8.12 0.30
N VAL A 168 -2.03 7.99 -0.27
CA VAL A 168 -1.83 7.51 -1.64
C VAL A 168 -1.21 6.12 -1.64
N LEU A 169 -0.30 5.86 -0.69
CA LEU A 169 0.43 4.62 -0.55
C LEU A 169 0.33 4.11 0.88
N ILE A 170 0.06 2.83 1.08
CA ILE A 170 -0.08 2.20 2.39
C ILE A 170 0.75 0.92 2.43
N GLN A 171 1.47 0.68 3.53
CA GLN A 171 2.19 -0.58 3.70
C GLN A 171 1.25 -1.66 4.25
N PHE A 172 0.99 -2.70 3.46
CA PHE A 172 0.13 -3.81 3.85
C PHE A 172 0.93 -4.97 4.46
N VAL A 173 1.54 -4.73 5.63
CA VAL A 173 2.27 -5.78 6.41
C VAL A 173 1.32 -6.60 7.30
N GLY A 174 0.06 -6.15 7.45
CA GLY A 174 -0.93 -6.74 8.36
C GLY A 174 -1.17 -8.24 8.16
N ALA A 175 -1.15 -8.71 6.91
CA ALA A 175 -1.34 -10.13 6.61
C ALA A 175 -0.16 -11.02 7.01
N LEU A 176 1.02 -10.44 7.27
CA LEU A 176 2.26 -11.19 7.53
C LEU A 176 2.62 -11.25 9.03
N LEU A 177 1.95 -10.48 9.89
CA LEU A 177 2.24 -10.44 11.33
C LEU A 177 1.00 -10.87 12.16
N PRO A 178 1.07 -11.96 12.94
CA PRO A 178 -0.05 -12.50 13.73
C PRO A 178 -0.69 -11.53 14.72
N GLU A 179 0.02 -10.48 15.11
CA GLU A 179 -0.41 -9.44 16.04
C GLU A 179 -1.36 -8.38 15.43
N HIS A 180 -1.67 -8.51 14.14
CA HIS A 180 -2.54 -7.58 13.38
C HIS A 180 -3.94 -8.15 13.06
N THR A 181 -4.43 -9.10 13.86
CA THR A 181 -5.76 -9.72 13.67
C THR A 181 -6.95 -8.78 13.86
N ASP A 182 -6.78 -7.62 14.52
CA ASP A 182 -7.80 -6.56 14.60
C ASP A 182 -7.41 -5.37 13.71
N PRO A 183 -8.05 -5.21 12.53
CA PRO A 183 -7.77 -4.11 11.60
C PRO A 183 -7.93 -2.72 12.24
N ARG A 184 -8.76 -2.59 13.29
CA ARG A 184 -8.98 -1.32 13.98
C ARG A 184 -7.77 -0.86 14.79
N ARG A 185 -6.93 -1.82 15.22
CA ARG A 185 -5.69 -1.56 15.96
C ARG A 185 -4.49 -1.42 15.05
N TRP A 186 -4.64 -1.75 13.78
CA TRP A 186 -3.58 -1.70 12.80
C TRP A 186 -3.16 -0.25 12.54
N ARG A 187 -1.83 -0.06 12.43
CA ARG A 187 -1.17 1.23 12.22
C ARG A 187 -0.14 1.14 11.10
N PRO A 188 -0.58 0.85 9.87
CA PRO A 188 0.35 0.79 8.75
C PRO A 188 0.96 2.17 8.49
N PRO A 189 2.23 2.24 8.08
CA PRO A 189 2.75 3.43 7.43
C PRO A 189 1.90 3.79 6.22
N ILE A 190 1.44 5.04 6.17
CA ILE A 190 0.69 5.63 5.07
C ILE A 190 1.45 6.87 4.62
N THR A 191 1.70 6.98 3.31
CA THR A 191 2.23 8.20 2.70
C THR A 191 1.09 8.97 2.06
N PHE A 192 1.07 10.26 2.36
CA PHE A 192 0.10 11.21 1.83
C PHE A 192 0.63 11.84 0.54
N ALA A 193 -0.25 12.48 -0.23
CA ALA A 193 0.11 12.98 -1.57
C ALA A 193 1.19 14.08 -1.57
N ASP A 194 1.40 14.78 -0.45
CA ASP A 194 2.50 15.75 -0.26
C ASP A 194 3.84 15.08 0.13
N GLY A 195 3.84 13.76 0.27
CA GLY A 195 5.02 12.94 0.58
C GLY A 195 5.33 12.76 2.06
N HIS A 196 4.58 13.36 2.99
CA HIS A 196 4.74 13.03 4.40
C HIS A 196 4.16 11.63 4.70
N ALA A 197 4.69 10.97 5.73
CA ALA A 197 4.27 9.63 6.11
C ALA A 197 3.88 9.58 7.59
N GLU A 198 2.77 8.91 7.89
CA GLU A 198 2.28 8.71 9.26
C GLU A 198 1.91 7.24 9.51
N THR A 199 1.70 6.88 10.78
CA THR A 199 1.21 5.55 11.20
C THR A 199 -0.10 5.68 11.99
N PRO A 200 -1.17 6.25 11.40
CA PRO A 200 -2.42 6.46 12.10
C PRO A 200 -3.09 5.12 12.41
N ARG A 201 -3.98 5.10 13.41
CA ARG A 201 -4.88 3.96 13.59
C ARG A 201 -5.86 3.95 12.42
N LEU A 202 -5.96 2.85 11.68
CA LEU A 202 -6.90 2.77 10.55
C LEU A 202 -8.34 3.05 10.96
N GLY A 203 -8.75 2.60 12.14
CA GLY A 203 -10.09 2.88 12.68
C GLY A 203 -10.35 4.35 13.07
N ALA A 204 -9.33 5.21 13.05
CA ALA A 204 -9.47 6.66 13.29
C ALA A 204 -9.55 7.48 12.00
N MET A 205 -9.39 6.84 10.84
CA MET A 205 -9.49 7.48 9.52
C MET A 205 -10.97 7.66 9.15
N LEU A 206 -11.25 8.59 8.25
CA LEU A 206 -12.60 8.80 7.72
C LEU A 206 -13.12 7.50 7.09
N PRO A 207 -14.42 7.20 7.22
CA PRO A 207 -14.97 5.96 6.66
C PRO A 207 -14.77 5.93 5.14
N GLY A 208 -14.48 4.74 4.62
CA GLY A 208 -14.47 4.52 3.18
C GLY A 208 -15.89 4.43 2.62
N ALA A 209 -16.04 4.82 1.35
CA ALA A 209 -17.15 4.49 0.48
C ALA A 209 -17.33 2.96 0.37
N THR A 210 -18.59 2.55 0.29
CA THR A 210 -18.93 1.15 0.03
C THR A 210 -18.75 0.86 -1.46
N THR A 211 -17.99 -0.19 -1.80
CA THR A 211 -17.74 -0.59 -3.20
C THR A 211 -17.91 -2.10 -3.38
N PRO A 212 -18.11 -2.60 -4.61
CA PRO A 212 -18.27 -4.03 -4.87
C PRO A 212 -16.96 -4.78 -4.65
N ALA A 213 -15.83 -4.06 -4.65
CA ALA A 213 -14.49 -4.57 -4.38
C ALA A 213 -14.23 -4.83 -2.88
N GLY A 214 -15.23 -4.64 -2.01
CA GLY A 214 -15.38 -5.41 -0.78
C GLY A 214 -14.28 -5.27 0.29
N GLY A 215 -13.58 -4.14 0.38
CA GLY A 215 -12.63 -3.89 1.47
C GLY A 215 -13.07 -2.76 2.38
N LEU A 216 -13.02 -2.98 3.70
CA LEU A 216 -13.26 -1.93 4.71
C LEU A 216 -11.99 -1.16 5.09
N THR A 217 -10.94 -1.18 4.26
CA THR A 217 -9.71 -0.43 4.54
C THR A 217 -9.95 1.03 4.14
N PRO A 218 -10.21 1.96 5.09
CA PRO A 218 -10.83 3.25 4.75
C PRO A 218 -10.01 4.10 3.77
N VAL A 219 -8.67 3.98 3.85
CA VAL A 219 -7.70 4.66 2.99
C VAL A 219 -7.84 4.29 1.50
N HIS A 220 -8.26 3.07 1.19
CA HIS A 220 -8.40 2.63 -0.20
C HIS A 220 -9.66 3.18 -0.88
N PHE A 221 -10.65 3.61 -0.12
CA PHE A 221 -12.00 3.84 -0.62
C PHE A 221 -12.58 5.17 -0.17
N THR A 222 -11.81 6.24 -0.10
CA THR A 222 -12.33 7.53 0.39
C THR A 222 -13.52 8.04 -0.42
N GLU A 223 -14.50 8.62 0.26
CA GLU A 223 -15.57 9.36 -0.41
C GLU A 223 -14.95 10.47 -1.28
N ARG A 224 -15.34 10.53 -2.56
CA ARG A 224 -14.73 11.37 -3.62
C ARG A 224 -13.35 10.90 -4.13
N GLY A 225 -12.93 9.67 -3.84
CA GLY A 225 -11.69 9.10 -4.39
C GLY A 225 -10.45 9.89 -3.96
N LEU A 226 -9.54 10.19 -4.91
CA LEU A 226 -8.34 11.01 -4.64
C LEU A 226 -8.63 12.48 -4.34
N LEU A 227 -9.81 12.99 -4.70
CA LEU A 227 -10.27 14.33 -4.30
C LEU A 227 -10.71 14.39 -2.84
N GLY A 228 -10.91 13.22 -2.21
CA GLY A 228 -11.33 13.10 -0.83
C GLY A 228 -10.21 13.37 0.18
N ARG A 229 -10.56 13.21 1.46
CA ARG A 229 -9.63 13.24 2.58
C ARG A 229 -9.81 11.99 3.41
N ASP A 230 -8.71 11.44 3.90
CA ASP A 230 -8.68 10.28 4.77
C ASP A 230 -8.61 10.66 6.26
N THR A 231 -8.20 11.89 6.55
CA THR A 231 -8.16 12.48 7.89
C THR A 231 -8.99 13.76 7.95
N ARG A 232 -9.47 14.11 9.15
CA ARG A 232 -10.28 15.31 9.40
C ARG A 232 -9.43 16.57 9.41
#